data_AF-A0AAQ2URI3-F1
#
_entry.id   AF-A0AAQ2URI3-F1
#
_cell.length_a   1.000
_cell.length_b   1.000
_cell.length_c   1.000
_cell.angle_alpha   90.00
_cell.angle_beta   90.00
_cell.angle_gamma   90.00
#
_symmetry.space_group_name_H-M   'P 1'
#
loop_
_entity.id
_entity.type
_entity.pdbx_description
1 polymer ?
#
loop_
_entity_poly.entity_id
_entity_poly.type
_entity_poly.pdbx_seq_one_letter_code
_entity_poly.pdbx_strand_id
1 'polypeptide(L)'
;MITLLAVSDGFLTTAVQASLTQLFGKDDLQRANSLNQSTSSLAEFLAPVLGAVVYTLINLDMFAYIEVGFETVALIAIIFLKFLKNSKISDAEDLQVADTESHIVSNFIEGLRFLWENKLYLVFSGSSGAINFFFATINIGLPFFWLINLI
;
A
#
# COMPACT_ATOMS: atom_id res chain seq x y z
N MET A 1 6.92 -15.71 -9.40
CA MET A 1 6.23 -14.64 -10.17
C MET A 1 5.16 -13.99 -9.31
N ILE A 2 4.15 -14.71 -8.83
CA ILE A 2 3.07 -14.15 -7.99
C ILE A 2 3.58 -13.46 -6.72
N THR A 3 4.63 -14.00 -6.07
CA THR A 3 5.26 -13.35 -4.91
C THR A 3 5.87 -11.98 -5.21
N LEU A 4 6.39 -11.78 -6.42
CA LEU A 4 6.92 -10.48 -6.85
C LEU A 4 5.80 -9.47 -7.09
N LEU A 5 4.67 -9.93 -7.65
CA LEU A 5 3.48 -9.11 -7.85
C LEU A 5 2.89 -8.69 -6.50
N ALA A 6 2.74 -9.62 -5.56
CA ALA A 6 2.29 -9.30 -4.21
C ALA A 6 3.17 -8.27 -3.47
N VAL A 7 4.49 -8.32 -3.69
CA VAL A 7 5.40 -7.29 -3.15
C VAL A 7 5.17 -5.96 -3.87
N SER A 8 4.98 -5.98 -5.19
CA SER A 8 4.71 -4.78 -6.01
C SER A 8 3.43 -4.09 -5.57
N ASP A 9 2.36 -4.84 -5.29
CA ASP A 9 1.09 -4.32 -4.76
C ASP A 9 1.29 -3.56 -3.44
N GLY A 10 2.17 -4.06 -2.57
CA GLY A 10 2.52 -3.41 -1.31
C GLY A 10 3.22 -2.06 -1.53
N PHE A 11 4.13 -1.99 -2.49
CA PHE A 11 4.77 -0.74 -2.91
C PHE A 11 3.76 0.22 -3.54
N LEU A 12 2.96 -0.27 -4.49
CA LEU A 12 1.94 0.51 -5.19
C LEU A 12 0.95 1.13 -4.21
N THR A 13 0.41 0.33 -3.30
CA THR A 13 -0.54 0.78 -2.28
C THR A 13 0.05 1.89 -1.42
N THR A 14 1.28 1.71 -0.95
CA THR A 14 1.98 2.72 -0.14
C THR A 14 2.25 3.99 -0.93
N ALA A 15 2.72 3.87 -2.18
CA ALA A 15 3.01 4.99 -3.05
C ALA A 15 1.74 5.80 -3.39
N VAL A 16 0.64 5.12 -3.70
CA VAL A 16 -0.66 5.75 -3.96
C VAL A 16 -1.12 6.51 -2.72
N GLN A 17 -1.11 5.90 -1.53
CA GLN A 17 -1.51 6.58 -0.30
C GLN A 17 -0.67 7.83 -0.01
N ALA A 18 0.66 7.75 -0.17
CA ALA A 18 1.55 8.90 0.00
C ALA A 18 1.26 10.00 -1.04
N SER A 19 1.02 9.60 -2.30
CA SER A 19 0.78 10.50 -3.43
C SER A 19 -0.52 11.30 -3.31
N LEU A 20 -1.56 10.77 -2.62
CA LEU A 20 -2.85 11.46 -2.50
C LEU A 20 -2.70 12.87 -1.91
N THR A 21 -1.82 13.03 -0.93
CA THR A 21 -1.54 14.35 -0.30
C THR A 21 -0.85 15.34 -1.22
N GLN A 22 -0.18 14.85 -2.27
CA GLN A 22 0.49 15.65 -3.29
C GLN A 22 -0.40 15.86 -4.51
N LEU A 23 -1.40 15.00 -4.73
CA LEU A 23 -2.31 15.05 -5.87
C LEU A 23 -3.54 15.93 -5.58
N PHE A 24 -3.99 15.99 -4.32
CA PHE A 24 -5.19 16.70 -3.91
C PHE A 24 -4.91 17.76 -2.85
N GLY A 25 -5.62 18.90 -2.93
CA GLY A 25 -5.62 19.91 -1.88
C GLY A 25 -6.39 19.44 -0.63
N LYS A 26 -6.29 20.19 0.47
CA LYS A 26 -6.93 19.84 1.76
C LYS A 26 -8.43 19.59 1.66
N ASP A 27 -9.12 20.37 0.82
CA ASP A 27 -10.58 20.30 0.67
C ASP A 27 -11.03 19.01 -0.03
N ASP A 28 -10.23 18.49 -0.96
CA ASP A 28 -10.54 17.28 -1.72
C ASP A 28 -9.86 16.01 -1.18
N LEU A 29 -8.82 16.15 -0.36
CA LEU A 29 -8.02 15.03 0.16
C LEU A 29 -8.87 14.03 0.94
N GLN A 30 -9.80 14.50 1.78
CA GLN A 30 -10.67 13.61 2.53
C GLN A 30 -11.57 12.80 1.60
N ARG A 31 -12.16 13.44 0.58
CA ARG A 31 -13.01 12.77 -0.40
C ARG A 31 -12.22 11.75 -1.22
N ALA A 32 -11.00 12.09 -1.63
CA ALA A 32 -10.10 11.19 -2.32
C ALA A 32 -9.75 9.97 -1.47
N ASN A 33 -9.45 10.18 -0.18
CA ASN A 33 -9.14 9.09 0.76
C ASN A 33 -10.36 8.19 1.01
N SER A 34 -11.55 8.77 1.19
CA SER A 34 -12.80 7.99 1.32
C SER A 34 -13.10 7.16 0.07
N LEU A 35 -12.86 7.69 -1.12
CA LEU A 35 -13.04 6.95 -2.37
C LEU A 35 -12.03 5.81 -2.50
N ASN A 36 -10.76 6.07 -2.15
CA ASN A 36 -9.72 5.04 -2.13
C ASN A 36 -10.11 3.89 -1.19
N GLN A 37 -10.50 4.20 0.04
CA GLN A 37 -10.94 3.20 1.02
C GLN A 37 -12.18 2.42 0.56
N SER A 38 -13.17 3.10 0.00
CA SER A 38 -14.38 2.45 -0.53
C SER A 38 -14.06 1.50 -1.68
N THR A 39 -13.12 1.88 -2.55
CA THR A 39 -12.66 1.04 -3.66
C THR A 39 -11.95 -0.20 -3.14
N SER A 40 -11.04 -0.06 -2.17
CA SER A 40 -10.36 -1.19 -1.54
C SER A 40 -11.36 -2.14 -0.86
N SER A 41 -12.31 -1.62 -0.08
CA SER A 41 -13.32 -2.45 0.57
C SER A 41 -14.23 -3.19 -0.43
N LEU A 42 -14.59 -2.55 -1.55
CA LEU A 42 -15.32 -3.22 -2.62
C LEU A 42 -14.49 -4.32 -3.27
N ALA A 43 -13.21 -4.09 -3.53
CA ALA A 43 -12.31 -5.10 -4.08
C ALA A 43 -12.16 -6.29 -3.13
N GLU A 44 -11.91 -6.07 -1.84
CA GLU A 44 -11.81 -7.10 -0.81
C GLU A 44 -13.11 -7.92 -0.68
N PHE A 45 -14.27 -7.26 -0.78
CA PHE A 45 -15.56 -7.93 -0.74
C PHE A 45 -15.81 -8.81 -1.97
N LEU A 46 -15.46 -8.33 -3.16
CA LEU A 46 -15.70 -9.05 -4.42
C LEU A 46 -14.63 -10.11 -4.72
N ALA A 47 -13.42 -9.98 -4.16
CA ALA A 47 -12.27 -10.82 -4.47
C ALA A 47 -12.55 -12.33 -4.26
N PRO A 48 -13.18 -12.80 -3.17
CA PRO A 48 -13.47 -14.23 -3.00
C PRO A 48 -14.46 -14.76 -4.04
N VAL A 49 -15.48 -13.97 -4.39
CA VAL A 49 -16.52 -14.36 -5.36
C VAL A 49 -15.94 -14.43 -6.76
N LEU A 50 -15.25 -13.37 -7.19
CA LEU A 50 -14.61 -13.33 -8.50
C LEU A 50 -13.46 -14.32 -8.59
N GLY A 51 -12.67 -14.46 -7.52
CA GLY A 51 -11.58 -15.42 -7.44
C GLY A 51 -12.05 -16.85 -7.61
N ALA A 52 -13.15 -17.24 -6.94
CA ALA A 52 -13.73 -18.58 -7.10
C ALA A 52 -14.18 -18.84 -8.55
N VAL A 53 -14.87 -17.89 -9.18
CA VAL A 53 -15.32 -18.02 -10.58
C VAL A 53 -14.12 -18.12 -11.52
N VAL A 54 -13.17 -17.20 -11.42
CA VAL A 54 -11.99 -17.16 -12.30
C VAL A 54 -11.15 -18.42 -12.13
N TYR A 55 -10.94 -18.89 -10.90
CA TYR A 55 -10.15 -20.10 -10.63
C TYR A 55 -10.75 -21.37 -11.26
N THR A 56 -12.08 -21.42 -11.47
CA THR A 56 -12.70 -22.56 -12.17
C THR A 56 -12.55 -22.51 -13.70
N LEU A 57 -12.19 -21.35 -14.25
CA LEU A 57 -12.15 -21.11 -15.70
C LEU A 57 -10.73 -21.07 -16.28
N ILE A 58 -9.73 -20.72 -15.48
CA ILE A 58 -8.35 -20.55 -15.93
C ILE A 58 -7.33 -21.19 -14.98
N ASN A 59 -6.17 -21.55 -15.53
CA ASN A 59 -5.05 -22.06 -14.73
C ASN A 59 -4.33 -20.93 -13.98
N LEU A 60 -3.62 -21.28 -12.91
CA LEU A 60 -2.87 -20.35 -12.07
C LEU A 60 -1.87 -19.47 -12.85
N ASP A 61 -1.23 -20.00 -13.90
CA ASP A 61 -0.31 -19.24 -14.74
C ASP A 61 -1.03 -18.12 -15.52
N MET A 62 -2.24 -18.39 -16.02
CA MET A 62 -3.07 -17.37 -16.68
C MET A 62 -3.53 -16.29 -15.71
N PHE A 63 -3.79 -16.65 -14.45
CA PHE A 63 -4.13 -15.68 -13.41
C PHE A 63 -3.01 -14.64 -13.22
N ALA A 64 -1.75 -15.10 -13.14
CA ALA A 64 -0.60 -14.21 -13.03
C ALA A 64 -0.45 -13.26 -14.24
N TYR A 65 -0.80 -13.70 -15.45
CA TYR A 65 -0.79 -12.82 -16.63
C TYR A 65 -1.90 -11.76 -16.59
N ILE A 66 -3.08 -12.12 -16.08
CA ILE A 66 -4.19 -11.17 -15.89
C ILE A 66 -3.79 -10.10 -14.87
N GLU A 67 -3.20 -10.51 -13.75
CA GLU A 67 -2.68 -9.62 -12.70
C GLU A 67 -1.67 -8.61 -13.27
N VAL A 68 -0.68 -9.08 -14.05
CA VAL A 68 0.26 -8.21 -14.78
C VAL A 68 -0.45 -7.23 -15.72
N GLY A 69 -1.54 -7.65 -16.37
CA GLY A 69 -2.35 -6.79 -17.22
C GLY A 69 -2.99 -5.63 -16.46
N PHE A 70 -3.62 -5.91 -15.31
CA PHE A 70 -4.20 -4.87 -14.45
C PHE A 70 -3.12 -3.94 -13.88
N GLU A 71 -2.00 -4.49 -13.45
CA GLU A 71 -0.88 -3.70 -12.93
C GLU A 71 -0.29 -2.77 -13.99
N THR A 72 -0.22 -3.23 -15.23
CA THR A 72 0.19 -2.39 -16.37
C THR A 72 -0.77 -1.23 -16.60
N VAL A 73 -2.08 -1.46 -16.51
CA VAL A 73 -3.09 -0.40 -16.63
C VAL A 73 -2.97 0.61 -15.49
N ALA A 74 -2.76 0.13 -14.26
CA ALA A 74 -2.54 0.98 -13.09
C ALA A 74 -1.28 1.86 -13.27
N LEU A 75 -0.18 1.26 -13.71
CA LEU A 75 1.08 1.96 -13.97
C LEU A 75 0.92 3.04 -15.05
N ILE A 76 0.22 2.74 -16.14
CA ILE A 76 -0.10 3.72 -17.19
C ILE A 76 -0.91 4.88 -16.58
N ALA A 77 -1.95 4.59 -15.79
CA ALA A 77 -2.76 5.62 -15.15
C ALA A 77 -1.91 6.52 -14.23
N ILE A 78 -0.98 5.95 -13.47
CA ILE A 78 -0.08 6.67 -12.57
C ILE A 78 0.87 7.59 -13.33
N ILE A 79 1.42 7.14 -14.47
CA ILE A 79 2.30 7.97 -15.32
C ILE A 79 1.59 9.25 -15.79
N PHE A 80 0.26 9.19 -15.98
CA PHE A 80 -0.53 10.35 -16.38
C PHE A 80 -0.96 11.28 -15.23
N LEU A 81 -0.69 10.92 -13.97
CA LEU A 81 -1.05 11.76 -12.82
C LEU A 81 -0.21 13.05 -12.80
N LYS A 82 -0.89 14.18 -12.53
CA LYS A 82 -0.25 15.48 -12.38
C LYS A 82 -0.23 15.88 -10.92
N PHE A 83 0.93 15.78 -10.30
CA PHE A 83 1.14 16.15 -8.91
C PHE A 83 1.04 17.67 -8.73
N LEU A 84 0.29 18.11 -7.72
CA LEU A 84 0.29 19.52 -7.33
C LEU A 84 1.68 19.80 -6.75
N LYS A 85 2.42 20.71 -7.40
CA LYS A 85 3.67 21.23 -6.86
C LYS A 85 3.36 22.07 -5.63
N ASN A 86 3.15 21.43 -4.49
CA ASN A 86 2.87 22.13 -3.25
C ASN A 86 4.16 22.84 -2.81
N SER A 87 4.21 24.15 -2.96
CA SER A 87 5.36 25.02 -2.63
C SER A 87 5.65 25.13 -1.12
N LYS A 88 5.16 24.21 -0.30
CA LYS A 88 5.30 24.21 1.17
C LYS A 88 6.49 23.41 1.69
N ILE A 89 7.49 23.15 0.84
CA ILE A 89 8.84 22.74 1.26
C ILE A 89 9.80 23.91 0.97
N SER A 90 9.37 25.14 1.29
CA SER A 90 10.17 26.36 1.08
C SER A 90 10.12 27.33 2.26
N ASP A 91 9.63 26.90 3.42
CA ASP A 91 9.60 27.70 4.66
C ASP A 91 10.39 27.00 5.80
N ALA A 92 11.36 26.16 5.45
CA ALA A 92 12.46 25.80 6.34
C ALA A 92 13.73 26.28 5.65
N GLU A 93 14.42 27.22 6.30
CA GLU A 93 15.67 27.83 5.89
C GLU A 93 16.66 26.80 5.33
N ASP A 94 17.34 27.19 4.25
CA ASP A 94 18.65 26.64 3.85
C ASP A 94 18.69 25.16 3.44
N LEU A 95 18.14 24.83 2.27
CA LEU A 95 18.57 23.62 1.54
C LEU A 95 19.16 24.05 0.20
N GLN A 96 20.49 24.21 0.24
CA GLN A 96 21.34 24.22 -0.93
C GLN A 96 20.97 23.03 -1.82
N VAL A 97 20.52 23.36 -3.03
CA VAL A 97 20.22 22.42 -4.11
C VAL A 97 21.55 21.89 -4.64
N ALA A 98 22.21 21.02 -3.88
CA ALA A 98 23.49 20.43 -4.26
C ALA A 98 23.80 19.09 -3.58
N ASP A 99 22.82 18.26 -3.20
CA ASP A 99 23.07 16.81 -2.92
C ASP A 99 21.77 16.01 -2.66
N THR A 100 20.89 15.85 -3.65
CA THR A 100 19.55 15.25 -3.42
C THR A 100 19.59 13.77 -3.01
N GLU A 101 20.63 13.01 -3.38
CA GLU A 101 20.71 11.58 -3.02
C GLU A 101 21.16 11.33 -1.57
N SER A 102 22.05 12.17 -1.03
CA SER A 102 22.55 12.01 0.34
C SER A 102 21.47 12.32 1.39
N HIS A 103 20.47 13.14 1.04
CA HIS A 103 19.39 13.51 1.94
C HIS A 103 18.24 12.50 2.03
N ILE A 104 17.91 11.71 1.01
CA ILE A 104 16.75 10.79 1.07
C ILE A 104 16.98 9.68 2.10
N VAL A 105 18.14 9.01 2.02
CA VAL A 105 18.50 7.94 2.96
C VAL A 105 18.69 8.52 4.35
N SER A 106 19.33 9.69 4.48
CA SER A 106 19.49 10.39 5.75
C SER A 106 18.14 10.70 6.40
N ASN A 107 17.21 11.32 5.66
CA ASN A 107 15.87 11.65 6.15
C ASN A 107 15.07 10.41 6.54
N PHE A 108 15.23 9.31 5.80
CA PHE A 108 14.60 8.03 6.14
C PHE A 108 15.15 7.44 7.45
N ILE A 109 16.48 7.41 7.61
CA ILE A 109 17.15 6.96 8.83
C ILE A 109 16.76 7.84 10.02
N GLU A 110 16.70 9.16 9.81
CA GLU A 110 16.31 10.12 10.85
C GLU A 110 14.85 9.93 11.27
N GLY A 111 13.95 9.67 10.32
CA GLY A 111 12.57 9.27 10.59
C GLY A 111 12.47 7.97 11.41
N LEU A 112 13.26 6.95 11.09
CA LEU A 112 13.34 5.72 11.89
C LEU A 112 13.87 5.97 13.30
N ARG A 113 14.91 6.79 13.41
CA ARG A 113 15.49 7.18 14.70
C ARG A 113 14.47 7.93 15.55
N PHE A 114 13.72 8.86 14.96
CA PHE A 114 12.63 9.57 15.62
C PHE A 114 11.55 8.63 16.16
N LEU A 115 11.15 7.62 15.38
CA LEU A 115 10.23 6.58 15.85
C LEU A 115 10.81 5.84 17.05
N TRP A 116 12.12 5.54 17.04
CA TRP A 116 12.79 4.82 18.13
C TRP A 116 12.91 5.62 19.43
N GLU A 117 13.21 6.92 19.31
CA GLU A 117 13.34 7.82 20.46
C GLU A 117 11.98 8.14 21.09
N ASN A 118 10.91 8.18 20.30
CA ASN A 118 9.56 8.46 20.78
C ASN A 118 8.77 7.19 21.10
N LYS A 119 8.81 6.77 22.37
CA LYS A 119 8.11 5.57 22.87
C LYS A 119 6.63 5.49 22.48
N LEU A 120 5.92 6.62 22.38
CA LEU A 120 4.50 6.64 21.96
C LEU A 120 4.32 6.19 20.51
N TYR A 121 5.08 6.78 19.58
CA TYR A 121 4.99 6.43 18.16
C TYR A 121 5.52 5.01 17.91
N LEU A 122 6.58 4.60 18.64
CA LEU A 122 7.08 3.22 18.57
C LEU A 122 6.02 2.20 19.01
N VAL A 123 5.34 2.44 20.13
CA VAL A 123 4.28 1.56 20.62
C VAL A 123 3.10 1.56 19.65
N PHE A 124 2.74 2.70 19.06
CA PHE A 124 1.65 2.77 18.08
C PHE A 124 1.99 1.98 16.80
N SER A 125 3.17 2.20 16.22
CA SER A 125 3.61 1.45 15.04
C SER A 125 3.79 -0.05 15.33
N GLY A 126 4.39 -0.40 16.47
CA GLY A 126 4.60 -1.78 16.89
C GLY A 126 3.30 -2.52 17.18
N SER A 127 2.33 -1.86 17.81
CA SER A 127 1.01 -2.45 18.06
C SER A 127 0.24 -2.68 16.77
N SER A 128 0.32 -1.76 15.80
CA SER A 128 -0.26 -1.98 14.46
C SER A 128 0.32 -3.22 13.76
N GLY A 129 1.65 -3.39 13.83
CA GLY A 129 2.31 -4.59 13.29
C GLY A 129 1.86 -5.88 14.00
N ALA A 130 1.79 -5.86 15.33
CA ALA A 130 1.32 -7.00 16.11
C ALA A 130 -0.14 -7.37 15.78
N ILE A 131 -1.03 -6.36 15.69
CA ILE A 131 -2.43 -6.56 15.31
C ILE A 131 -2.51 -7.21 13.93
N ASN A 132 -1.80 -6.67 12.93
CA ASN A 132 -1.76 -7.24 11.58
C ASN A 132 -1.25 -8.69 11.58
N PHE A 133 -0.23 -9.00 12.37
CA PHE A 133 0.30 -10.37 12.49
C PHE A 133 -0.74 -11.35 13.06
N PHE A 134 -1.44 -10.99 14.14
CA PHE A 134 -2.52 -11.81 14.68
C PHE A 134 -3.67 -11.94 13.68
N PHE A 135 -4.01 -10.86 12.96
CA PHE A 135 -5.06 -10.89 11.95
C PHE A 135 -4.70 -11.82 10.78
N ALA A 136 -3.46 -11.81 10.31
CA ALA A 136 -2.96 -12.74 9.29
C ALA A 136 -3.05 -14.19 9.78
N THR A 137 -2.70 -14.44 11.05
CA THR A 137 -2.84 -15.77 11.68
C THR A 137 -4.28 -16.24 11.71
N ILE A 138 -5.25 -15.36 11.98
CA ILE A 138 -6.68 -15.68 11.94
C ILE A 138 -7.13 -15.99 10.49
N ASN A 139 -6.76 -15.15 9.53
CA ASN A 139 -7.15 -15.31 8.12
C ASN A 139 -6.62 -16.61 7.49
N ILE A 140 -5.40 -17.02 7.84
CA ILE A 140 -4.78 -18.25 7.30
C ILE A 140 -5.12 -19.47 8.17
N GLY A 141 -5.12 -19.29 9.49
CA GLY A 141 -5.30 -20.36 10.46
C GLY A 141 -6.73 -20.90 10.51
N LEU A 142 -7.75 -20.03 10.40
CA LEU A 142 -9.15 -20.47 10.42
C LEU A 142 -9.46 -21.47 9.30
N PRO A 143 -9.20 -21.19 8.00
CA PRO A 143 -9.41 -22.17 6.93
C PRO A 143 -8.74 -23.53 7.19
N PHE A 144 -7.53 -23.52 7.77
CA PHE A 144 -6.77 -24.73 8.06
C PHE A 144 -7.41 -25.58 9.17
N PHE A 145 -7.89 -24.96 10.25
CA PHE A 145 -8.61 -25.68 11.32
C PHE A 145 -9.91 -26.32 10.84
N TRP A 146 -10.62 -25.65 9.92
CA TRP A 146 -11.85 -26.18 9.34
C TRP A 146 -11.57 -27.38 8.44
N LEU A 147 -10.50 -27.34 7.64
CA LEU A 147 -10.06 -28.48 6.82
C LEU A 147 -9.69 -29.71 7.65
N ILE A 148 -9.02 -29.54 8.80
CA ILE A 148 -8.60 -30.65 9.66
C ILE A 148 -9.75 -31.29 10.44
N ASN A 149 -10.77 -30.54 10.87
CA ASN A 149 -11.93 -31.10 11.57
C ASN A 149 -12.96 -31.76 10.63
N LEU A 150 -12.81 -31.59 9.32
CA LEU A 150 -13.70 -32.16 8.30
C LEU A 150 -13.19 -33.48 7.69
N ILE A 151 -11.93 -33.86 7.95
CA ILE A 151 -11.27 -35.12 7.53
C ILE A 151 -11.20 -36.06 8.74
#